data_AF-A0A953D9D4-F1
#
_entry.id   AF-A0A953D9D4-F1
#
_cell.length_a   1.000
_cell.length_b   1.000
_cell.length_c   1.000
_cell.angle_alpha   90.00
_cell.angle_beta   90.00
_cell.angle_gamma   90.00
#
_symmetry.space_group_name_H-M   'P 1'
#
loop_
_entity.id
_entity.type
_entity.pdbx_description
1 polymer ?
#
loop_
_entity_poly.entity_id
_entity_poly.type
_entity_poly.pdbx_seq_one_letter_code
_entity_poly.pdbx_strand_id
1 'polypeptide(L)'
;MKNFRYALDPACIVAVAAYAFGRWWLRAHVAHGFWHDQFTDLLLIPAALPLALWAQRRLGLREHDQRPRWSEIALHLVVWSIAAEVIAPHVFAHATGDWRDVVAYAAGALGAGAWWSYA
;
A
#
# COMPACT_ATOMS: atom_id res chain seq x y z
N MET A 1 -0.09 -0.26 -26.08
CA MET A 1 0.36 -0.06 -24.67
C MET A 1 -0.18 -1.22 -23.85
N LYS A 2 0.63 -1.84 -22.97
CA LYS A 2 0.17 -3.00 -22.19
C LYS A 2 -0.78 -2.52 -21.08
N ASN A 3 -1.93 -3.17 -20.96
CA ASN A 3 -2.92 -2.87 -19.92
C ASN A 3 -2.34 -3.17 -18.53
N PHE A 4 -2.66 -2.33 -17.55
CA PHE A 4 -2.31 -2.57 -16.16
C PHE A 4 -3.07 -3.80 -15.65
N ARG A 5 -2.35 -4.74 -15.06
CA ARG A 5 -2.91 -6.05 -14.68
C ARG A 5 -3.48 -6.07 -13.26
N TYR A 6 -3.52 -4.92 -12.59
CA TYR A 6 -4.09 -4.74 -11.27
C TYR A 6 -3.56 -5.75 -10.24
N ALA A 7 -4.40 -6.65 -9.72
CA ALA A 7 -4.03 -7.71 -8.78
C ALA A 7 -2.95 -8.67 -9.33
N LEU A 8 -2.84 -8.78 -10.65
CA LEU A 8 -1.84 -9.60 -11.33
C LEU A 8 -0.60 -8.79 -11.74
N ASP A 9 -0.48 -7.53 -11.30
CA ASP A 9 0.72 -6.75 -11.49
C ASP A 9 1.88 -7.36 -10.68
N PRO A 10 3.09 -7.51 -11.27
CA PRO A 10 4.23 -8.09 -10.57
C PRO A 10 4.57 -7.37 -9.26
N ALA A 11 4.46 -6.04 -9.22
CA ALA A 11 4.74 -5.29 -8.00
C ALA A 11 3.68 -5.56 -6.93
N CYS A 12 2.41 -5.70 -7.32
CA CYS A 12 1.33 -6.11 -6.42
C CYS A 12 1.60 -7.49 -5.81
N ILE A 13 1.91 -8.48 -6.66
CA ILE A 13 2.14 -9.87 -6.22
C ILE A 13 3.33 -9.94 -5.28
N VAL A 14 4.45 -9.30 -5.66
CA VAL A 14 5.65 -9.26 -4.82
C VAL A 14 5.38 -8.54 -3.50
N ALA A 15 4.67 -7.42 -3.51
CA ALA A 15 4.33 -6.69 -2.29
C ALA A 15 3.40 -7.49 -1.38
N VAL A 16 2.37 -8.15 -1.91
CA VAL A 16 1.47 -9.03 -1.14
C VAL A 16 2.24 -10.22 -0.55
N ALA A 17 3.10 -10.87 -1.34
CA ALA A 17 3.90 -12.00 -0.87
C ALA A 17 4.89 -11.56 0.22
N ALA A 18 5.57 -10.44 0.02
CA ALA A 18 6.49 -9.87 1.01
C ALA A 18 5.75 -9.41 2.27
N TYR A 19 4.53 -8.85 2.14
CA TYR A 19 3.70 -8.47 3.27
C TYR A 19 3.28 -9.69 4.08
N ALA A 20 2.82 -10.76 3.43
CA ALA A 20 2.45 -12.01 4.09
C ALA A 20 3.65 -12.65 4.81
N PHE A 21 4.82 -12.65 4.16
CA PHE A 21 6.07 -13.11 4.76
C PHE A 21 6.47 -12.25 5.96
N GLY A 22 6.40 -10.92 5.83
CA GLY A 22 6.62 -9.97 6.92
C GLY A 22 5.72 -10.25 8.12
N ARG A 23 4.43 -10.41 7.84
CA ARG A 23 3.39 -10.55 8.86
C ARG A 23 3.44 -11.87 9.61
N TRP A 24 3.69 -12.98 8.91
CA TRP A 24 3.63 -14.33 9.51
C TRP A 24 4.99 -14.88 9.91
N TRP A 25 6.04 -14.59 9.16
CA TRP A 25 7.36 -15.12 9.43
C TRP A 25 8.23 -14.13 10.20
N LEU A 26 8.47 -12.92 9.67
CA LEU A 26 9.37 -11.95 10.31
C LEU A 26 8.84 -11.51 11.67
N ARG A 27 7.55 -11.23 11.78
CA ARG A 27 6.94 -10.82 13.06
C ARG A 27 7.07 -11.87 14.16
N ALA A 28 7.12 -13.16 13.79
CA ALA A 28 7.30 -14.26 14.73
C ALA A 28 8.76 -14.47 15.15
N HIS A 29 9.74 -14.05 14.33
CA HIS A 29 11.16 -14.31 14.54
C HIS A 29 11.98 -13.08 14.95
N VAL A 30 11.46 -11.87 14.73
CA VAL A 30 12.11 -10.60 15.08
C VAL A 30 11.28 -9.94 16.15
N ALA A 31 11.86 -9.63 17.31
CA ALA A 31 11.11 -9.08 18.43
C ALA A 31 10.77 -7.58 18.25
N HIS A 32 11.68 -6.78 17.69
CA HIS A 32 11.55 -5.32 17.57
C HIS A 32 12.29 -4.75 16.35
N GLY A 33 11.87 -3.56 15.87
CA GLY A 33 12.59 -2.78 14.87
C GLY A 33 11.89 -2.72 13.51
N PHE A 34 12.56 -2.16 12.50
CA PHE A 34 11.99 -1.90 11.16
C PHE A 34 11.28 -3.10 10.54
N TRP A 35 11.89 -4.28 10.66
CA TRP A 35 11.37 -5.54 10.14
C TRP A 35 10.14 -6.08 10.88
N HIS A 36 9.91 -5.63 12.12
CA HIS A 36 8.74 -5.99 12.93
C HIS A 36 7.62 -4.97 12.77
N ASP A 37 7.96 -3.68 12.74
CA ASP A 37 7.01 -2.57 12.83
C ASP A 37 6.67 -1.99 11.45
N GLN A 38 7.65 -1.48 10.69
CA GLN A 38 7.40 -0.67 9.47
C GLN A 38 7.44 -1.45 8.14
N PHE A 39 7.98 -2.67 8.11
CA PHE A 39 8.18 -3.42 6.86
C PHE A 39 6.86 -3.73 6.16
N THR A 40 5.82 -4.06 6.93
CA THR A 40 4.48 -4.28 6.40
C THR A 40 3.85 -3.00 5.88
N ASP A 41 4.12 -1.85 6.50
CA ASP A 41 3.58 -0.56 6.07
C ASP A 41 4.20 -0.09 4.76
N LEU A 42 5.52 -0.29 4.58
CA LEU A 42 6.20 -0.04 3.31
C LEU A 42 5.51 -0.78 2.14
N LEU A 43 5.01 -1.99 2.38
CA LEU A 43 4.41 -2.83 1.34
C LEU A 43 2.91 -2.58 1.15
N LEU A 44 2.31 -1.79 2.03
CA LEU A 44 0.86 -1.60 2.09
C LEU A 44 0.31 -0.94 0.83
N ILE A 45 0.87 0.21 0.42
CA ILE A 45 0.41 0.91 -0.79
C ILE A 45 0.65 0.08 -2.06
N PRO A 46 1.85 -0.49 -2.32
CA PRO A 46 2.04 -1.31 -3.52
C PRO A 46 1.17 -2.57 -3.56
N ALA A 47 0.77 -3.13 -2.41
CA ALA A 47 -0.16 -4.25 -2.34
C ALA A 47 -1.64 -3.83 -2.47
N ALA A 48 -2.05 -2.74 -1.81
CA ALA A 48 -3.44 -2.34 -1.70
C ALA A 48 -3.93 -1.51 -2.89
N LEU A 49 -3.09 -0.61 -3.42
CA LEU A 49 -3.50 0.29 -4.50
C LEU A 49 -3.97 -0.47 -5.75
N PRO A 50 -3.27 -1.49 -6.27
CA PRO A 50 -3.72 -2.22 -7.46
C PRO A 50 -5.07 -2.92 -7.24
N LEU A 51 -5.33 -3.41 -6.03
CA LEU A 51 -6.61 -4.00 -5.63
C LEU A 51 -7.72 -2.94 -5.54
N ALA A 52 -7.42 -1.78 -4.96
CA ALA A 52 -8.36 -0.66 -4.86
C ALA A 52 -8.75 -0.12 -6.25
N LEU A 53 -7.78 0.05 -7.14
CA LEU A 53 -8.02 0.49 -8.51
C LEU A 53 -8.80 -0.56 -9.33
N TRP A 54 -8.58 -1.85 -9.06
CA TRP A 54 -9.38 -2.92 -9.64
C TRP A 54 -10.83 -2.86 -9.17
N ALA A 55 -11.06 -2.66 -7.88
CA ALA A 55 -12.40 -2.46 -7.34
C ALA A 55 -13.08 -1.24 -7.97
N GLN A 56 -12.38 -0.11 -8.08
CA GLN A 56 -12.90 1.08 -8.78
C GLN A 56 -13.25 0.80 -10.24
N ARG A 57 -12.44 0.02 -10.94
CA ARG A 57 -12.74 -0.41 -12.32
C ARG A 57 -14.00 -1.28 -12.39
N ARG A 58 -14.14 -2.24 -11.47
CA ARG A 58 -15.32 -3.12 -11.38
C ARG A 58 -16.60 -2.37 -11.02
N LEU A 59 -16.48 -1.30 -10.23
CA LEU A 59 -17.59 -0.42 -9.86
C LEU A 59 -17.88 0.68 -10.90
N GLY A 60 -17.13 0.74 -12.01
CA GLY A 60 -17.31 1.75 -13.05
C GLY A 60 -16.81 3.15 -12.67
N LEU A 61 -16.13 3.32 -11.53
CA LEU A 61 -15.55 4.59 -11.08
C LEU A 61 -14.28 4.96 -11.86
N ARG A 62 -13.66 3.97 -12.50
CA ARG A 62 -12.47 4.13 -13.32
C ARG A 62 -12.74 3.59 -14.72
N GLU A 63 -12.64 4.46 -15.72
CA GLU A 63 -12.95 4.12 -17.12
C GLU A 63 -11.76 3.50 -17.87
N HIS A 64 -10.56 3.58 -17.32
CA HIS A 64 -9.33 3.17 -18.00
C HIS A 64 -8.51 2.11 -17.26
N ASP A 65 -7.91 1.19 -18.03
CA ASP A 65 -6.98 0.16 -17.56
C ASP A 65 -5.51 0.59 -17.70
N GLN A 66 -5.26 1.90 -17.75
CA GLN A 66 -3.91 2.47 -17.71
C GLN A 66 -3.27 2.27 -16.33
N ARG A 67 -1.95 2.42 -16.27
CA ARG A 67 -1.18 2.34 -15.02
C ARG A 67 -1.64 3.39 -14.00
N PRO A 68 -1.38 3.18 -12.70
CA PRO A 68 -1.72 4.15 -11.67
C PRO A 68 -1.09 5.51 -11.96
N ARG A 69 -1.90 6.57 -11.95
CA ARG A 69 -1.39 7.94 -12.04
C ARG A 69 -0.84 8.37 -10.68
N TRP A 70 0.14 9.27 -10.68
CA TRP A 70 0.64 9.87 -9.44
C TRP A 70 -0.46 10.49 -8.58
N SER A 71 -1.51 11.05 -9.21
CA SER A 71 -2.69 11.57 -8.49
C SER A 71 -3.48 10.47 -7.77
N GLU A 72 -3.59 9.27 -8.35
CA GLU A 72 -4.30 8.14 -7.73
C GLU A 72 -3.49 7.55 -6.57
N ILE A 73 -2.16 7.48 -6.73
CA ILE A 73 -1.24 7.07 -5.67
C ILE A 73 -1.31 8.07 -4.51
N ALA A 74 -1.21 9.37 -4.80
CA ALA A 74 -1.26 10.42 -3.80
C ALA A 74 -2.62 10.47 -3.08
N LEU A 75 -3.73 10.33 -3.82
CA LEU A 75 -5.07 10.27 -3.21
C LEU A 75 -5.18 9.07 -2.26
N HIS A 76 -4.72 7.89 -2.68
CA HIS A 76 -4.76 6.70 -1.84
C HIS A 76 -3.90 6.87 -0.59
N LEU A 77 -2.71 7.46 -0.73
CA LEU A 77 -1.82 7.78 0.39
C LEU A 77 -2.49 8.74 1.36
N VAL A 78 -3.09 9.83 0.89
CA VAL A 78 -3.79 10.80 1.75
C VAL A 78 -4.98 10.15 2.46
N VAL A 79 -5.82 9.41 1.73
CA VAL A 79 -6.97 8.71 2.31
C VAL A 79 -6.50 7.72 3.37
N TRP A 80 -5.44 6.96 3.09
CA TRP A 80 -4.90 6.00 4.04
C TRP A 80 -4.27 6.67 5.26
N SER A 81 -3.54 7.78 5.08
CA SER A 81 -3.00 8.57 6.18
C SER A 81 -4.10 9.08 7.10
N ILE A 82 -5.18 9.63 6.55
CA ILE A 82 -6.30 10.10 7.36
C ILE A 82 -6.97 8.92 8.08
N ALA A 83 -7.15 7.79 7.40
CA ALA A 83 -7.74 6.60 8.01
C ALA A 83 -6.88 6.04 9.15
N ALA A 84 -5.56 5.96 8.97
CA ALA A 84 -4.63 5.41 9.95
C ALA A 84 -4.33 6.37 11.11
N GLU A 85 -4.11 7.66 10.84
CA GLU A 85 -3.66 8.62 11.85
C GLU A 85 -4.81 9.33 12.56
N VAL A 86 -5.94 9.55 11.87
CA VAL A 86 -7.07 10.30 12.43
C VAL A 86 -8.17 9.34 12.85
N ILE A 87 -8.61 8.45 11.96
CA ILE A 87 -9.79 7.62 12.24
C ILE A 87 -9.42 6.46 13.16
N ALA A 88 -8.33 5.73 12.90
CA ALA A 88 -7.99 4.53 13.67
C ALA A 88 -7.80 4.80 15.17
N PRO A 89 -7.15 5.88 15.63
CA PRO A 89 -7.01 6.17 17.07
C PRO A 89 -8.34 6.51 17.76
N HIS A 90 -9.32 7.05 17.01
CA HIS A 90 -10.65 7.33 17.53
C HIS A 90 -11.55 6.09 17.57
N VAL A 91 -11.27 5.06 16.77
CA VAL A 91 -12.07 3.84 16.67
C VAL A 91 -11.46 2.69 17.48
N PHE A 92 -10.13 2.61 17.56
CA PHE A 92 -9.40 1.54 18.21
C PHE A 92 -8.59 2.09 19.38
N ALA A 93 -8.94 1.69 20.60
CA ALA A 93 -8.27 2.14 21.83
C ALA A 93 -6.77 1.79 21.93
N HIS A 94 -6.25 0.95 21.03
CA HIS A 94 -4.84 0.54 20.97
C HIS A 94 -4.13 1.02 19.69
N ALA A 95 -4.77 1.83 18.86
CA ALA A 95 -4.14 2.45 17.71
C ALA A 95 -3.58 3.82 18.13
N THR A 96 -2.28 4.00 17.94
CA THR A 96 -1.60 5.29 18.16
C THR A 96 -1.16 5.78 16.79
N GLY A 97 -1.45 7.03 16.45
CA GLY A 97 -0.89 7.63 15.24
C GLY A 97 0.63 7.69 15.36
N ASP A 98 1.34 7.01 14.46
CA ASP A 98 2.80 7.05 14.36
C ASP A 98 3.16 7.58 12.97
N TRP A 99 3.63 8.83 12.93
CA TRP A 99 4.10 9.46 11.71
C TRP A 99 5.17 8.64 10.97
N ARG A 100 5.87 7.73 11.65
CA ARG A 100 6.84 6.81 11.03
C ARG A 100 6.17 5.83 10.09
N ASP A 101 4.94 5.41 10.39
CA ASP A 101 4.14 4.55 9.53
C ASP A 101 3.76 5.32 8.26
N VAL A 102 3.41 6.60 8.41
CA VAL A 102 3.19 7.53 7.30
C VAL A 102 4.39 7.59 6.37
N VAL A 103 5.58 7.75 6.92
CA VAL A 103 6.82 7.75 6.13
C VAL A 103 7.07 6.41 5.46
N ALA A 104 6.80 5.29 6.15
CA ALA A 104 7.00 3.94 5.62
C ALA A 104 6.11 3.68 4.39
N TYR A 105 4.79 3.81 4.52
CA TYR A 105 3.92 3.56 3.36
C TYR A 105 4.07 4.64 2.28
N ALA A 106 4.47 5.88 2.62
CA ALA A 106 4.82 6.88 1.62
C ALA A 106 6.05 6.49 0.79
N ALA A 107 7.10 5.97 1.42
CA ALA A 107 8.27 5.45 0.71
C ALA A 107 7.88 4.28 -0.22
N GLY A 108 7.01 3.39 0.24
CA GLY A 108 6.44 2.31 -0.56
C GLY A 108 5.67 2.82 -1.78
N ALA A 109 4.83 3.84 -1.58
CA ALA A 109 4.06 4.49 -2.63
C ALA A 109 4.95 5.14 -3.69
N LEU A 110 6.01 5.82 -3.29
CA LEU A 110 6.98 6.44 -4.19
C LEU A 110 7.73 5.39 -5.01
N GLY A 111 8.21 4.31 -4.37
CA GLY A 111 8.88 3.22 -5.06
C GLY A 111 7.98 2.53 -6.09
N ALA A 112 6.74 2.24 -5.70
CA ALA A 112 5.74 1.66 -6.58
C ALA A 112 5.35 2.59 -7.74
N GLY A 113 5.16 3.88 -7.45
CA GLY A 113 4.86 4.90 -8.45
C GLY A 113 5.97 5.08 -9.47
N ALA A 114 7.23 5.07 -9.04
CA ALA A 114 8.38 5.10 -9.92
C ALA A 114 8.43 3.84 -10.81
N TRP A 115 8.19 2.65 -10.22
CA TRP A 115 8.11 1.40 -10.98
C TRP A 115 7.03 1.44 -12.06
N TRP A 116 5.79 1.81 -11.72
CA TRP A 116 4.69 1.87 -12.70
C TRP A 116 4.89 2.97 -13.75
N SER A 117 5.59 4.06 -13.40
CA SER A 117 5.96 5.10 -14.38
C SER A 117 6.97 4.59 -15.40
N TYR A 118 7.87 3.68 -15.01
CA TYR A 118 8.92 3.15 -15.86
C TYR A 118 8.51 1.88 -16.65
N ALA A 119 7.88 0.91 -15.98
CA ALA A 119 7.72 -0.48 -16.44
C ALA A 119 6.51 -0.69 -17.33
#